data_AF-A0A934QVP0-F1
#
_entry.id   AF-A0A934QVP0-F1
#
_cell.length_a   1.000
_cell.length_b   1.000
_cell.length_c   1.000
_cell.angle_alpha   90.00
_cell.angle_beta   90.00
_cell.angle_gamma   90.00
#
_symmetry.space_group_name_H-M   'P 1'
#
loop_
_entity.id
_entity.type
_entity.pdbx_description
1 polymer ?
#
loop_
_entity_poly.entity_id
_entity_poly.type
_entity_poly.pdbx_seq_one_letter_code
_entity_poly.pdbx_strand_id
1 'polypeptide(L)'
;MTQEHESTGDGERTTIDPAQVLANIAKAMERLDVDSSINIEADVASLSDLKAMVETLMMGPTLAVHVVNCAMRIMSARYPAELVTSPLPDEYDLRTIVPLQMGDRPHELAKRIFNQRTVATGDLAEDDLYDLYEDLDGPTQLQVFNGLLFMYGTKIGALKHRTGIS
;
A
#
# COMPACT_ATOMS: atom_id res chain seq x y z
N MET A 1 5.81 52.95 15.94
CA MET A 1 5.46 52.65 14.54
C MET A 1 6.65 51.90 13.98
N THR A 2 6.86 50.61 14.26
CA THR A 2 6.00 49.42 14.11
C THR A 2 5.71 49.08 12.65
N GLN A 3 6.45 48.07 12.16
CA GLN A 3 6.17 47.09 11.08
C GLN A 3 5.98 47.66 9.65
N GLU A 4 6.35 46.96 8.57
CA GLU A 4 6.16 45.53 8.30
C GLU A 4 7.33 44.86 7.56
N HIS A 5 7.63 43.64 8.01
CA HIS A 5 8.32 42.60 7.25
C HIS A 5 7.32 42.01 6.25
N GLU A 6 7.66 41.96 4.97
CA GLU A 6 7.13 40.94 4.05
C GLU A 6 8.30 40.09 3.58
N SER A 7 8.65 39.11 4.41
CA SER A 7 9.30 37.89 3.94
C SER A 7 8.18 36.97 3.50
N THR A 8 7.74 37.08 2.24
CA THR A 8 6.83 36.11 1.65
C THR A 8 7.57 34.78 1.61
N GLY A 9 7.15 33.86 2.48
CA GLY A 9 7.65 32.49 2.51
C GLY A 9 7.45 31.87 1.14
N ASP A 10 8.55 31.64 0.44
CA ASP A 10 8.59 30.78 -0.72
C ASP A 10 8.17 29.40 -0.22
N GLY A 11 6.92 29.05 -0.51
CA GLY A 11 6.33 27.78 -0.13
C GLY A 11 7.23 26.68 -0.68
N GLU A 12 7.90 25.99 0.22
CA GLU A 12 8.81 24.90 -0.07
C GLU A 12 8.07 23.90 -0.96
N ARG A 13 8.30 23.98 -2.28
CA ARG A 13 7.80 22.99 -3.23
C ARG A 13 8.53 21.71 -2.87
N THR A 14 7.89 20.88 -2.06
CA THR A 14 8.32 19.51 -1.80
C THR A 14 8.40 18.84 -3.17
N THR A 15 9.62 18.71 -3.68
CA THR A 15 9.86 18.07 -4.97
C THR A 15 9.76 16.58 -4.70
N ILE A 16 8.56 16.03 -4.89
CA ILE A 16 8.30 14.61 -4.72
C ILE A 16 9.00 13.87 -5.85
N ASP A 17 9.78 12.84 -5.49
CA ASP A 17 10.31 11.86 -6.43
C ASP A 17 9.46 10.57 -6.31
N PRO A 18 8.49 10.35 -7.22
CA PRO A 18 7.63 9.17 -7.16
C PRO A 18 8.40 7.86 -7.25
N ALA A 19 9.50 7.82 -8.02
CA ALA A 19 10.30 6.61 -8.18
C ALA A 19 10.98 6.26 -6.85
N GLN A 20 11.46 7.27 -6.11
CA GLN A 20 12.02 7.07 -4.78
C GLN A 20 10.97 6.56 -3.78
N VAL A 21 9.73 7.10 -3.79
CA VAL A 21 8.67 6.61 -2.92
C VAL A 21 8.31 5.15 -3.21
N LEU A 22 8.16 4.78 -4.49
CA LEU A 22 7.90 3.40 -4.90
C LEU A 22 9.05 2.46 -4.48
N ALA A 23 10.30 2.89 -4.64
CA ALA A 23 11.45 2.12 -4.18
C ALA A 23 11.46 1.94 -2.65
N ASN A 24 11.08 2.97 -1.90
CA ASN A 24 10.96 2.91 -0.44
C ASN A 24 9.85 1.94 0.01
N ILE A 25 8.69 1.94 -0.66
CA ILE A 25 7.62 0.96 -0.44
C ILE A 25 8.16 -0.47 -0.56
N ALA A 26 8.85 -0.77 -1.65
CA ALA A 26 9.39 -2.11 -1.88
C ALA A 26 10.36 -2.54 -0.77
N LYS A 27 11.29 -1.65 -0.39
CA LYS A 27 12.24 -1.91 0.72
C LYS A 27 11.55 -2.09 2.07
N ALA A 28 10.53 -1.29 2.37
CA ALA A 28 9.75 -1.42 3.60
C ALA A 28 9.00 -2.76 3.63
N MET A 29 8.46 -3.21 2.50
CA MET A 29 7.78 -4.51 2.40
C MET A 29 8.75 -5.69 2.53
N GLU A 30 9.95 -5.61 1.95
CA GLU A 30 11.01 -6.61 2.14
C GLU A 30 11.40 -6.71 3.62
N ARG A 31 11.50 -5.57 4.31
CA ARG A 31 11.76 -5.53 5.75
C ARG A 31 10.62 -6.15 6.56
N LEU A 32 9.35 -5.92 6.21
CA LEU A 32 8.21 -6.52 6.91
C LEU A 32 8.14 -8.06 6.76
N ASP A 33 8.76 -8.60 5.72
CA ASP A 33 8.87 -10.05 5.56
C ASP A 33 9.96 -10.66 6.45
N VAL A 34 10.94 -9.88 6.93
CA VAL A 34 12.01 -10.37 7.81
C VAL A 34 11.76 -9.96 9.27
N ASP A 35 11.33 -8.72 9.49
CA ASP A 35 11.03 -8.09 10.78
C ASP A 35 9.50 -7.94 10.97
N SER A 36 9.07 -7.46 12.13
CA SER A 36 7.66 -7.44 12.56
C SER A 36 7.01 -6.06 12.50
N SER A 37 7.73 -4.97 12.22
CA SER A 37 7.15 -3.62 12.18
C SER A 37 7.70 -2.74 11.07
N ILE A 38 6.81 -2.00 10.41
CA ILE A 38 7.11 -0.88 9.52
C ILE A 38 6.50 0.40 10.09
N ASN A 39 7.18 1.52 9.91
CA ASN A 39 6.65 2.86 10.12
C ASN A 39 6.57 3.55 8.77
N ILE A 40 5.36 3.73 8.22
CA ILE A 40 5.15 4.28 6.86
C ILE A 40 5.83 5.65 6.70
N GLU A 41 5.72 6.54 7.69
CA GLU A 41 6.29 7.89 7.59
C GLU A 41 7.82 7.87 7.59
N ALA A 42 8.43 6.95 8.35
CA ALA A 42 9.88 6.82 8.43
C ALA A 42 10.49 5.96 7.31
N ASP A 43 9.75 4.95 6.82
CA ASP A 43 10.27 3.93 5.92
C ASP A 43 9.83 4.11 4.47
N VAL A 44 8.73 4.84 4.22
CA VAL A 44 8.14 5.03 2.88
C VAL A 44 8.26 6.48 2.44
N ALA A 45 7.40 7.34 3.00
CA ALA A 45 7.28 8.76 2.64
C ALA A 45 6.36 9.46 3.66
N SER A 46 6.43 10.78 3.72
CA SER A 46 5.52 11.57 4.56
C SER A 46 4.07 11.42 4.09
N LEU A 47 3.11 11.66 4.98
CA LEU A 47 1.68 11.68 4.61
C LEU A 47 1.40 12.75 3.53
N SER A 48 2.09 13.89 3.56
CA SER A 48 2.00 14.92 2.54
C SER A 48 2.47 14.44 1.16
N ASP A 49 3.58 13.69 1.11
CA ASP A 49 4.08 13.14 -0.16
C ASP A 49 3.11 12.11 -0.73
N LEU A 50 2.60 11.20 0.12
CA LEU A 50 1.61 10.21 -0.30
C LEU A 50 0.31 10.87 -0.79
N LYS A 51 -0.16 11.91 -0.09
CA LYS A 51 -1.32 12.70 -0.55
C LYS A 51 -1.06 13.34 -1.90
N ALA A 52 0.09 13.97 -2.09
CA ALA A 52 0.41 14.60 -3.36
C ALA A 52 0.64 13.59 -4.49
N MET A 53 1.16 12.38 -4.21
CA MET A 53 1.17 11.30 -5.20
C MET A 53 -0.24 10.93 -5.67
N VAL A 54 -1.18 10.82 -4.74
CA VAL A 54 -2.56 10.43 -5.05
C VAL A 54 -3.35 11.58 -5.70
N GLU A 55 -3.36 12.76 -5.07
CA GLU A 55 -4.25 13.87 -5.43
C GLU A 55 -3.66 14.77 -6.52
N THR A 56 -2.33 14.94 -6.56
CA THR A 56 -1.67 15.83 -7.52
C THR A 56 -1.13 15.07 -8.73
N LEU A 57 -0.54 13.89 -8.50
CA LEU A 57 0.07 13.07 -9.56
C LEU A 57 -0.86 11.96 -10.08
N MET A 58 -2.05 11.79 -9.49
CA MET A 58 -3.04 10.77 -9.88
C MET A 58 -2.50 9.33 -9.81
N MET A 59 -1.54 9.06 -8.92
CA MET A 59 -0.81 7.78 -8.83
C MET A 59 -1.44 6.77 -7.86
N GLY A 60 -2.71 6.92 -7.48
CA GLY A 60 -3.37 5.98 -6.58
C GLY A 60 -3.42 4.53 -7.10
N PRO A 61 -3.82 4.30 -8.37
CA PRO A 61 -3.72 2.98 -8.99
C PRO A 61 -2.28 2.45 -9.03
N THR A 62 -1.31 3.31 -9.39
CA THR A 62 0.12 2.96 -9.42
C THR A 62 0.59 2.45 -8.06
N LEU A 63 0.24 3.15 -6.97
CA LEU A 63 0.59 2.75 -5.60
C LEU A 63 0.00 1.39 -5.24
N ALA A 64 -1.27 1.14 -5.58
CA ALA A 64 -1.93 -0.13 -5.28
C ALA A 64 -1.32 -1.31 -6.05
N VAL A 65 -1.14 -1.14 -7.37
CA VAL A 65 -0.49 -2.13 -8.25
C VAL A 65 0.92 -2.45 -7.75
N HIS A 66 1.69 -1.42 -7.42
CA HIS A 66 3.06 -1.57 -6.95
C HIS A 66 3.13 -2.38 -5.65
N VAL A 67 2.25 -2.09 -4.69
CA VAL A 67 2.18 -2.85 -3.43
C VAL A 67 1.85 -4.31 -3.69
N VAL A 68 0.78 -4.63 -4.42
CA VAL A 68 0.38 -6.03 -4.59
C VAL A 68 1.35 -6.84 -5.45
N ASN A 69 1.98 -6.23 -6.45
CA ASN A 69 3.03 -6.88 -7.24
C ASN A 69 4.29 -7.12 -6.39
N CYS A 70 4.69 -6.15 -5.57
CA CYS A 70 5.78 -6.35 -4.61
C CYS A 70 5.46 -7.45 -3.59
N ALA A 71 4.24 -7.45 -3.04
CA ALA A 71 3.78 -8.49 -2.11
C ALA A 71 3.94 -9.88 -2.71
N MET A 72 3.43 -10.10 -3.93
CA MET A 72 3.52 -11.39 -4.60
C MET A 72 4.95 -11.80 -4.90
N ARG A 73 5.79 -10.87 -5.36
CA ARG A 73 7.20 -11.14 -5.64
C ARG A 73 7.96 -11.57 -4.39
N ILE A 74 7.77 -10.86 -3.28
CA ILE A 74 8.43 -11.17 -2.00
C ILE A 74 7.94 -12.52 -1.47
N MET A 75 6.62 -12.72 -1.40
CA MET A 75 6.05 -13.97 -0.89
C MET A 75 6.45 -15.18 -1.75
N SER A 76 6.40 -15.06 -3.07
CA SER A 76 6.75 -16.17 -3.98
C SER A 76 8.24 -16.54 -3.94
N ALA A 77 9.11 -15.64 -3.48
CA ALA A 77 10.53 -15.93 -3.31
C ALA A 77 10.83 -16.82 -2.10
N ARG A 78 9.93 -16.92 -1.12
CA ARG A 78 10.18 -17.59 0.16
C ARG A 78 9.17 -18.67 0.54
N TYR A 79 7.91 -18.56 0.12
CA TYR A 79 6.84 -19.43 0.57
C TYR A 79 6.29 -20.31 -0.57
N PRO A 80 5.70 -21.48 -0.25
CA PRO A 80 5.11 -22.37 -1.26
C PRO A 80 4.03 -21.69 -2.09
N ALA A 81 4.08 -21.86 -3.42
CA ALA A 81 3.20 -21.19 -4.37
C ALA A 81 1.71 -21.36 -4.02
N GLU A 82 1.29 -22.58 -3.65
CA GLU A 82 -0.08 -22.91 -3.24
C GLU A 82 -0.62 -22.06 -2.08
N LEU A 83 0.25 -21.62 -1.16
CA LEU A 83 -0.16 -20.79 -0.02
C LEU A 83 -0.18 -19.31 -0.40
N VAL A 84 0.76 -18.89 -1.26
CA VAL A 84 0.88 -17.52 -1.75
C VAL A 84 -0.31 -17.17 -2.66
N THR A 85 -0.67 -18.05 -3.59
CA THR A 85 -1.75 -17.82 -4.55
C THR A 85 -3.15 -18.09 -3.99
N SER A 86 -3.25 -18.59 -2.75
CA SER A 86 -4.55 -18.72 -2.08
C SER A 86 -5.09 -17.32 -1.74
N PRO A 87 -6.29 -16.95 -2.20
CA PRO A 87 -6.89 -15.66 -1.85
C PRO A 87 -7.16 -15.57 -0.34
N LEU A 88 -7.31 -14.35 0.17
CA LEU A 88 -7.88 -14.09 1.49
C LEU A 88 -9.34 -14.59 1.51
N PRO A 89 -9.79 -15.25 2.60
CA PRO A 89 -11.13 -15.83 2.67
C PRO A 89 -12.23 -14.76 2.69
N ASP A 90 -13.46 -15.14 2.34
CA ASP A 90 -14.59 -14.20 2.23
C ASP A 90 -14.93 -13.53 3.57
N GLU A 91 -14.70 -14.21 4.69
CA GLU A 91 -14.85 -13.68 6.05
C GLU A 91 -13.67 -12.83 6.54
N TYR A 92 -12.59 -12.72 5.76
CA TYR A 92 -11.45 -11.88 6.13
C TYR A 92 -11.89 -10.42 6.26
N ASP A 93 -11.70 -9.85 7.46
CA ASP A 93 -11.88 -8.44 7.78
C ASP A 93 -10.63 -7.90 8.49
N LEU A 94 -9.86 -7.06 7.81
CA LEU A 94 -8.62 -6.48 8.32
C LEU A 94 -8.83 -5.69 9.61
N ARG A 95 -9.99 -5.06 9.78
CA ARG A 95 -10.30 -4.16 10.90
C ARG A 95 -10.49 -4.92 12.22
N THR A 96 -10.75 -6.21 12.12
CA THR A 96 -10.81 -7.12 13.28
C THR A 96 -9.43 -7.58 13.75
N ILE A 97 -8.41 -7.41 12.90
CA ILE A 97 -7.02 -7.86 13.12
C ILE A 97 -6.13 -6.69 13.52
N VAL A 98 -6.30 -5.54 12.85
CA VAL A 98 -5.52 -4.33 13.05
C VAL A 98 -6.49 -3.17 13.34
N PRO A 99 -6.23 -2.32 14.36
CA PRO A 99 -7.12 -1.21 14.72
C PRO A 99 -7.02 -0.04 13.72
N LEU A 100 -7.40 -0.30 12.46
CA LEU A 100 -7.42 0.67 11.37
C LEU A 100 -8.77 1.36 11.29
N GLN A 101 -8.74 2.69 11.25
CA GLN A 101 -9.91 3.50 10.90
C GLN A 101 -10.12 3.43 9.39
N MET A 102 -10.85 2.40 8.95
CA MET A 102 -11.12 2.12 7.54
C MET A 102 -12.60 1.80 7.33
N GLY A 103 -13.22 2.47 6.36
CA GLY A 103 -14.60 2.19 5.98
C GLY A 103 -14.76 0.88 5.19
N ASP A 104 -16.00 0.42 5.01
CA ASP A 104 -16.29 -0.81 4.27
C ASP A 104 -15.79 -0.75 2.82
N ARG A 105 -16.06 0.34 2.10
CA ARG A 105 -15.66 0.50 0.68
C ARG A 105 -14.15 0.34 0.45
N PRO A 106 -13.26 1.10 1.13
CA PRO A 106 -11.81 0.92 0.94
C PRO A 106 -11.31 -0.45 1.42
N HIS A 107 -11.92 -1.04 2.45
CA HIS A 107 -11.57 -2.39 2.89
C HIS A 107 -11.87 -3.44 1.82
N GLU A 108 -13.12 -3.49 1.34
CA GLU A 108 -13.55 -4.45 0.32
C GLU A 108 -12.77 -4.27 -0.97
N LEU A 109 -12.46 -3.03 -1.33
CA LEU A 109 -11.67 -2.76 -2.51
C LEU A 109 -10.22 -3.26 -2.35
N ALA A 110 -9.56 -2.96 -1.24
CA ALA A 110 -8.21 -3.47 -0.98
C ALA A 110 -8.18 -5.00 -1.02
N LYS A 111 -9.16 -5.67 -0.38
CA LYS A 111 -9.28 -7.13 -0.40
C LYS A 111 -9.46 -7.67 -1.81
N ARG A 112 -10.33 -7.03 -2.61
CA ARG A 112 -10.56 -7.40 -4.01
C ARG A 112 -9.28 -7.31 -4.84
N ILE A 113 -8.56 -6.19 -4.74
CA ILE A 113 -7.31 -5.96 -5.48
C ILE A 113 -6.24 -6.99 -5.05
N PHE A 114 -6.08 -7.21 -3.75
CA PHE A 114 -5.14 -8.19 -3.22
C PHE A 114 -5.45 -9.60 -3.74
N ASN A 115 -6.72 -10.03 -3.66
CA ASN A 115 -7.16 -11.33 -4.13
C ASN A 115 -7.02 -11.48 -5.65
N GLN A 116 -7.36 -10.44 -6.42
CA GLN A 116 -7.15 -10.41 -7.87
C GLN A 116 -5.69 -10.67 -8.20
N ARG A 117 -4.75 -10.02 -7.50
CA ARG A 117 -3.33 -10.27 -7.71
C ARG A 117 -2.90 -11.68 -7.31
N THR A 118 -3.45 -12.27 -6.24
CA THR A 118 -3.07 -13.64 -5.82
C THR A 118 -3.44 -14.73 -6.83
N VAL A 119 -4.50 -14.51 -7.62
CA VAL A 119 -4.98 -15.49 -8.61
C VAL A 119 -4.56 -15.17 -10.04
N ALA A 120 -3.99 -13.98 -10.27
CA ALA A 120 -3.49 -13.57 -11.58
C ALA A 120 -2.24 -14.37 -11.99
N THR A 121 -2.12 -14.68 -13.27
CA THR A 121 -0.94 -15.35 -13.85
C THR A 121 0.28 -14.43 -14.01
N GLY A 122 0.09 -13.12 -13.84
CA GLY A 122 1.12 -12.09 -13.99
C GLY A 122 0.89 -10.93 -13.04
N ASP A 123 1.75 -9.92 -13.17
CA ASP A 123 1.61 -8.66 -12.46
C ASP A 123 0.36 -7.92 -12.94
N LEU A 124 -0.31 -7.22 -12.01
CA LEU A 124 -1.37 -6.29 -12.39
C LEU A 124 -0.76 -5.04 -13.02
N ALA A 125 -1.51 -4.42 -13.92
CA ALA A 125 -1.27 -3.10 -14.47
C ALA A 125 -2.30 -2.09 -13.92
N GLU A 126 -2.06 -0.79 -14.13
CA GLU A 126 -3.00 0.26 -13.70
C GLU A 126 -4.38 0.12 -14.36
N ASP A 127 -4.41 -0.30 -15.63
CA ASP A 127 -5.63 -0.55 -16.39
C ASP A 127 -6.51 -1.64 -15.75
N ASP A 128 -5.92 -2.60 -15.04
CA ASP A 128 -6.68 -3.63 -14.31
C ASP A 128 -7.48 -3.04 -13.13
N LEU A 129 -7.13 -1.83 -12.70
CA LEU A 129 -7.75 -1.12 -11.57
C LEU A 129 -8.58 0.09 -12.01
N TYR A 130 -8.66 0.41 -13.31
CA TYR A 130 -9.28 1.63 -13.81
C TYR A 130 -10.71 1.82 -13.28
N ASP A 131 -11.59 0.85 -13.53
CA ASP A 131 -13.00 0.86 -13.09
C ASP A 131 -13.14 0.89 -11.56
N LEU A 132 -12.14 0.39 -10.84
CA LEU A 132 -12.17 0.35 -9.38
C LEU A 132 -11.81 1.70 -8.75
N TYR A 133 -11.04 2.51 -9.45
CA TYR A 133 -10.48 3.78 -8.97
C TYR A 133 -11.17 5.02 -9.52
N GLU A 134 -11.90 4.92 -10.64
CA GLU A 134 -12.53 6.07 -11.34
C GLU A 134 -13.29 7.01 -10.38
N ASP A 135 -14.05 6.45 -9.43
CA ASP A 135 -14.90 7.19 -8.50
C ASP A 135 -14.37 7.29 -7.07
N LEU A 136 -13.05 7.12 -6.86
CA LEU A 136 -12.44 7.23 -5.53
C LEU A 136 -11.83 8.60 -5.29
N ASP A 137 -12.18 9.22 -4.17
CA ASP A 137 -11.46 10.40 -3.69
C ASP A 137 -10.06 10.03 -3.17
N GLY A 138 -9.16 11.01 -3.13
CA GLY A 138 -7.79 10.81 -2.67
C GLY A 138 -7.66 10.15 -1.29
N PRO A 139 -8.43 10.60 -0.27
CA PRO A 139 -8.44 9.95 1.04
C PRO A 139 -8.81 8.46 0.98
N THR A 140 -9.81 8.08 0.18
CA THR A 140 -10.20 6.67 0.02
C THR A 140 -9.11 5.88 -0.68
N GLN A 141 -8.47 6.42 -1.71
CA GLN A 141 -7.34 5.78 -2.39
C GLN A 141 -6.16 5.52 -1.43
N LEU A 142 -5.87 6.46 -0.52
CA LEU A 142 -4.86 6.27 0.54
C LEU A 142 -5.28 5.20 1.56
N GLN A 143 -6.56 5.10 1.91
CA GLN A 143 -7.06 4.02 2.75
C GLN A 143 -6.88 2.66 2.06
N VAL A 144 -7.16 2.55 0.75
CA VAL A 144 -6.92 1.33 -0.02
C VAL A 144 -5.44 0.96 -0.01
N PHE A 145 -4.55 1.91 -0.30
CA PHE A 145 -3.09 1.71 -0.23
C PHE A 145 -2.64 1.17 1.14
N ASN A 146 -3.08 1.79 2.24
CA ASN A 146 -2.78 1.31 3.58
C ASN A 146 -3.34 -0.10 3.81
N GLY A 147 -4.58 -0.35 3.39
CA GLY A 147 -5.21 -1.66 3.49
C GLY A 147 -4.39 -2.77 2.84
N LEU A 148 -3.86 -2.51 1.65
CA LEU A 148 -3.01 -3.46 0.92
C LEU A 148 -1.70 -3.77 1.67
N LEU A 149 -1.04 -2.76 2.25
CA LEU A 149 0.17 -2.96 3.07
C LEU A 149 -0.11 -3.84 4.30
N PHE A 150 -1.20 -3.57 5.01
CA PHE A 150 -1.56 -4.36 6.19
C PHE A 150 -2.05 -5.77 5.82
N MET A 151 -2.81 -5.93 4.75
CA MET A 151 -3.20 -7.25 4.23
C MET A 151 -1.96 -8.09 3.89
N TYR A 152 -0.97 -7.51 3.22
CA TYR A 152 0.32 -8.15 3.00
C TYR A 152 0.99 -8.58 4.31
N GLY A 153 1.08 -7.71 5.30
CA GLY A 153 1.64 -8.04 6.62
C GLY A 153 0.93 -9.20 7.31
N THR A 154 -0.42 -9.19 7.33
CA THR A 154 -1.21 -10.30 7.91
C THR A 154 -1.05 -11.61 7.13
N LYS A 155 -0.99 -11.55 5.80
CA LYS A 155 -0.78 -12.71 4.93
C LYS A 155 0.60 -13.33 5.19
N ILE A 156 1.66 -12.53 5.27
CA ILE A 156 2.99 -13.01 5.64
C ILE A 156 3.00 -13.62 7.03
N GLY A 157 2.38 -12.97 8.03
CA GLY A 157 2.28 -13.53 9.38
C GLY A 157 1.65 -14.93 9.38
N ALA A 158 0.56 -15.12 8.62
CA ALA A 158 -0.08 -16.42 8.44
C ALA A 158 0.82 -17.43 7.70
N LEU A 159 1.56 -16.99 6.68
CA LEU A 159 2.50 -17.84 5.95
C LEU A 159 3.64 -18.33 6.86
N LYS A 160 4.29 -17.42 7.59
CA LYS A 160 5.33 -17.74 8.58
C LYS A 160 4.84 -18.75 9.61
N HIS A 161 3.64 -18.53 10.15
CA HIS A 161 3.03 -19.46 11.10
C HIS A 161 2.81 -20.86 10.51
N ARG A 162 2.36 -20.93 9.25
CA ARG A 162 2.05 -22.20 8.58
C ARG A 162 3.29 -22.97 8.10
N THR A 163 4.36 -22.28 7.70
CA THR A 163 5.57 -22.91 7.15
C THR A 163 6.70 -23.05 8.17
N GLY A 164 6.67 -22.31 9.27
CA GLY A 164 7.75 -22.25 10.25
C GLY A 164 8.98 -21.45 9.79
N ILE A 165 8.88 -20.73 8.67
CA ILE A 165 9.97 -19.91 8.12
C ILE A 165 10.04 -18.59 8.91
N SER A 166 11.23 -18.24 9.40
CA SER A 166 11.56 -16.96 10.05
C SER A 166 12.43 -16.13 9.10
#